data_AF-A0A2V8UM26-F1
#
_entry.id   AF-A0A2V8UM26-F1
#
_cell.length_a   1.000
_cell.length_b   1.000
_cell.length_c   1.000
_cell.angle_alpha   90.00
_cell.angle_beta   90.00
_cell.angle_gamma   90.00
#
_symmetry.space_group_name_H-M   'P 1'
#
loop_
_entity.id
_entity.type
_entity.pdbx_description
1 polymer ?
#
loop_
_entity_poly.entity_id
_entity_poly.type
_entity_poly.pdbx_seq_one_letter_code
_entity_poly.pdbx_strand_id
1 'polypeptide(L)'
;MVPPIPKRSRLYSLEPMNVGTAEVESLTGYVARIAEAHCVTVSDLVGAELSHPACPTSLFTSYPGKGRSNFFYTQLYSVNGIADVPRKWVSVLESATLRQGLSDLTLLVFADLFSESHLFRNASAWCP
;
A
#
# COMPACT_ATOMS: atom_id res chain seq x y z
N MET A 1 -1.44 -18.90 35.68
CA MET A 1 -0.54 -18.36 34.64
C MET A 1 -1.32 -17.32 33.86
N VAL A 2 -0.78 -16.12 33.69
CA VAL A 2 -1.40 -15.08 32.85
C VAL A 2 -1.07 -15.41 31.39
N PRO A 3 -2.07 -15.47 30.48
CA PRO A 3 -1.79 -15.71 29.07
C PRO A 3 -0.92 -14.58 28.49
N PRO A 4 0.00 -14.87 27.55
CA PRO A 4 0.84 -13.86 26.94
C PRO A 4 -0.02 -12.83 26.20
N ILE A 5 0.28 -11.55 26.39
CA ILE A 5 -0.44 -10.45 25.73
C ILE A 5 -0.17 -10.55 24.22
N PRO A 6 -1.21 -10.56 23.38
CA PRO A 6 -1.02 -10.65 21.93
C PRO A 6 -0.33 -9.40 21.39
N LYS A 7 0.52 -9.60 20.37
CA LYS A 7 1.22 -8.53 19.66
C LYS A 7 0.21 -7.48 19.17
N ARG A 8 0.50 -6.20 19.44
CA ARG A 8 -0.33 -5.08 18.97
C ARG A 8 0.04 -4.74 17.53
N SER A 9 -0.95 -4.49 16.69
CA SER A 9 -0.74 -3.86 15.39
C SER A 9 -0.32 -2.40 15.60
N ARG A 10 0.44 -1.87 14.65
CA ARG A 10 0.88 -0.46 14.65
C ARG A 10 -0.17 0.42 13.97
N LEU A 11 -0.74 -0.08 12.89
CA LEU A 11 -1.87 0.52 12.21
C LEU A 11 -3.16 -0.22 12.57
N TYR A 12 -4.30 0.46 12.44
CA TYR A 12 -5.59 -0.17 12.65
C TYR A 12 -5.82 -1.27 11.61
N SER A 13 -6.24 -2.43 12.10
CA SER A 13 -6.52 -3.61 11.28
C SER A 13 -7.93 -3.52 10.69
N LEU A 14 -8.13 -2.56 9.79
CA LEU A 14 -9.42 -2.36 9.14
C LEU A 14 -9.76 -3.55 8.23
N GLU A 15 -11.06 -3.80 8.09
CA GLU A 15 -11.55 -4.77 7.10
C GLU A 15 -11.57 -4.14 5.70
N PRO A 16 -10.90 -4.77 4.71
CA PRO A 16 -11.03 -4.34 3.33
C PRO A 16 -12.45 -4.49 2.82
N MET A 17 -12.90 -3.55 2.00
CA MET A 17 -14.26 -3.54 1.49
C MET A 17 -14.40 -4.35 0.20
N ASN A 18 -15.55 -5.01 0.05
CA ASN A 18 -16.03 -5.60 -1.20
C ASN A 18 -15.08 -6.65 -1.83
N VAL A 19 -14.24 -7.30 -1.02
CA VAL A 19 -13.33 -8.35 -1.48
C VAL A 19 -14.13 -9.47 -2.15
N GLY A 20 -13.66 -9.93 -3.31
CA GLY A 20 -14.33 -10.95 -4.13
C GLY A 20 -15.41 -10.41 -5.07
N THR A 21 -15.56 -9.08 -5.18
CA THR A 21 -16.50 -8.44 -6.11
C THR A 21 -15.78 -7.53 -7.11
N ALA A 22 -16.49 -7.12 -8.15
CA ALA A 22 -15.98 -6.12 -9.11
C ALA A 22 -15.80 -4.71 -8.48
N GLU A 23 -16.40 -4.47 -7.31
CA GLU A 23 -16.32 -3.20 -6.57
C GLU A 23 -15.31 -3.27 -5.40
N VAL A 24 -14.36 -4.21 -5.48
CA VAL A 24 -13.30 -4.37 -4.48
C VAL A 24 -12.53 -3.07 -4.26
N GLU A 25 -12.24 -2.78 -2.99
CA GLU A 25 -11.43 -1.64 -2.61
C GLU A 25 -10.01 -1.73 -3.16
N SER A 26 -9.48 -0.61 -3.67
CA SER A 26 -8.07 -0.51 -4.06
C SER A 26 -7.16 -0.36 -2.83
N LEU A 27 -5.90 -0.80 -2.94
CA LEU A 27 -4.91 -0.64 -1.86
C LEU A 27 -4.73 0.83 -1.46
N THR A 28 -4.77 1.76 -2.42
CA THR A 28 -4.76 3.20 -2.14
C THR A 28 -5.98 3.69 -1.36
N GLY A 29 -7.17 3.14 -1.64
CA GLY A 29 -8.39 3.44 -0.89
C GLY A 29 -8.31 2.91 0.55
N TYR A 30 -7.78 1.71 0.72
CA TYR A 30 -7.53 1.12 2.03
C TYR A 30 -6.57 1.96 2.88
N VAL A 31 -5.46 2.45 2.29
CA VAL A 31 -4.53 3.37 2.96
C VAL A 31 -5.22 4.67 3.36
N ALA A 32 -6.09 5.22 2.52
CA ALA A 32 -6.85 6.43 2.83
C ALA A 32 -7.77 6.24 4.06
N ARG A 33 -8.48 5.11 4.14
CA ARG A 33 -9.32 4.78 5.30
C ARG A 33 -8.51 4.54 6.57
N ILE A 34 -7.32 3.94 6.47
CA ILE A 34 -6.43 3.83 7.64
C ILE A 34 -6.04 5.24 8.12
N ALA A 35 -5.61 6.12 7.21
CA ALA A 35 -5.20 7.48 7.59
C ALA A 35 -6.36 8.25 8.24
N GLU A 36 -7.56 8.14 7.68
CA GLU A 36 -8.80 8.68 8.25
C GLU A 36 -9.05 8.15 9.66
N ALA A 37 -8.98 6.82 9.87
CA ALA A 37 -9.19 6.22 11.18
C ALA A 37 -8.15 6.69 12.23
N HIS A 38 -6.93 7.00 11.80
CA HIS A 38 -5.87 7.58 12.65
C HIS A 38 -5.95 9.11 12.79
N CYS A 39 -6.91 9.78 12.15
CA CYS A 39 -7.03 11.24 12.13
C CYS A 39 -5.77 11.95 11.60
N VAL A 40 -5.08 11.36 10.62
CA VAL A 40 -3.87 11.92 9.99
C VAL A 40 -4.02 12.01 8.48
N THR A 41 -3.16 12.77 7.81
CA THR A 41 -3.13 12.75 6.35
C THR A 41 -2.50 11.45 5.83
N VAL A 42 -2.85 11.06 4.60
CA VAL A 42 -2.22 9.92 3.92
C VAL A 42 -0.69 10.11 3.82
N SER A 43 -0.25 11.34 3.58
CA SER A 43 1.18 11.67 3.50
C SER A 43 1.89 11.45 4.84
N ASP A 44 1.26 11.87 5.95
CA ASP A 44 1.83 11.70 7.28
C ASP A 44 1.89 10.22 7.67
N LEU A 45 0.81 9.47 7.41
CA LEU A 45 0.76 8.03 7.67
C LEU A 45 1.84 7.29 6.90
N VAL A 46 1.95 7.55 5.60
CA VAL A 46 2.96 6.92 4.74
C VAL A 46 4.36 7.35 5.17
N GLY A 47 4.58 8.64 5.44
CA GLY A 47 5.86 9.16 5.92
C GLY A 47 6.31 8.50 7.24
N ALA A 48 5.38 8.30 8.17
CA ALA A 48 5.63 7.62 9.44
C ALA A 48 5.99 6.14 9.24
N GLU A 49 5.24 5.43 8.39
CA GLU A 49 5.50 4.02 8.11
C GLU A 49 6.84 3.78 7.41
N LEU A 50 7.19 4.62 6.44
CA LEU A 50 8.47 4.57 5.73
C LEU A 50 9.67 4.84 6.63
N SER A 51 9.48 5.70 7.63
CA SER A 51 10.53 6.08 8.56
C SER A 51 10.68 5.07 9.70
N HIS A 52 9.79 4.08 9.79
CA HIS A 52 9.80 3.13 10.90
C HIS A 52 10.89 2.07 10.73
N PRO A 53 11.69 1.76 11.77
CA PRO A 53 12.77 0.76 11.72
C PRO A 53 12.34 -0.67 11.35
N ALA A 54 11.04 -0.94 11.41
CA ALA A 54 10.46 -2.24 11.16
C ALA A 54 9.85 -2.33 9.75
N CYS A 55 9.96 -1.27 8.93
CA CYS A 55 9.60 -1.32 7.54
C CYS A 55 10.61 -2.22 6.81
N PRO A 56 10.22 -3.43 6.34
CA PRO A 56 11.14 -4.41 5.77
C PRO A 56 11.77 -3.97 4.44
N THR A 57 11.32 -2.86 3.87
CA THR A 57 11.74 -2.43 2.54
C THR A 57 11.80 -0.92 2.46
N SER A 58 12.85 -0.40 1.82
CA SER A 58 12.79 0.92 1.21
C SER A 58 11.72 0.86 0.12
N LEU A 59 10.47 1.22 0.45
CA LEU A 59 9.34 1.24 -0.51
C LEU A 59 9.68 2.06 -1.78
N PHE A 60 10.73 2.88 -1.68
CA PHE A 60 11.23 3.74 -2.72
C PHE A 60 12.70 3.48 -3.02
N THR A 61 13.05 3.34 -4.30
CA THR A 61 14.43 3.51 -4.74
C THR A 61 14.76 5.00 -4.65
N SER A 62 15.82 5.36 -3.91
CA SER A 62 16.28 6.75 -3.87
C SER A 62 16.60 7.22 -5.29
N TYR A 63 15.81 8.13 -5.84
CA TYR A 63 16.21 8.82 -7.06
C TYR A 63 17.22 9.90 -6.68
N PRO A 64 18.44 9.92 -7.26
CA PRO A 64 19.42 10.94 -6.92
C PRO A 64 18.85 12.34 -7.27
N GLY A 65 18.78 13.22 -6.27
CA GLY A 65 18.53 14.66 -6.48
C GLY A 65 17.14 15.22 -6.20
N LYS A 66 16.15 14.43 -5.72
CA LYS A 66 14.85 14.98 -5.26
C LYS A 66 14.52 14.51 -3.84
N GLY A 67 14.12 15.46 -2.99
CA GLY A 67 13.73 15.18 -1.60
C GLY A 67 12.63 14.13 -1.49
N ARG A 68 12.67 13.36 -0.39
CA ARG A 68 11.79 12.20 -0.11
C ARG A 68 10.28 12.47 -0.26
N SER A 69 9.83 13.72 -0.07
CA SER A 69 8.41 14.07 -0.09
C SER A 69 7.74 13.96 -1.46
N ASN A 70 8.48 14.20 -2.55
CA ASN A 70 7.90 14.23 -3.89
C ASN A 70 7.83 12.85 -4.56
N PHE A 71 8.52 11.86 -4.01
CA PHE A 71 8.65 10.56 -4.66
C PHE A 71 7.42 9.66 -4.47
N PHE A 72 6.75 9.77 -3.31
CA PHE A 72 5.46 9.11 -3.05
C PHE A 72 4.45 9.41 -4.17
N TYR A 73 4.28 10.69 -4.49
CA TYR A 73 3.33 11.13 -5.52
C TYR A 73 3.68 10.65 -6.93
N THR A 74 4.98 10.51 -7.24
CA THR A 74 5.42 10.09 -8.58
C THR A 74 5.24 8.59 -8.86
N GLN A 75 5.02 7.76 -7.84
CA GLN A 75 4.84 6.31 -8.02
C GLN A 75 3.49 5.79 -7.51
N LEU A 76 2.58 6.68 -7.08
CA LEU A 76 1.23 6.29 -6.65
C LEU A 76 0.47 5.45 -7.69
N TYR A 77 0.69 5.72 -8.98
CA TYR A 77 0.03 4.97 -10.06
C TYR A 77 0.39 3.47 -10.08
N SER A 78 1.56 3.09 -9.57
CA SER A 78 2.02 1.69 -9.61
C SER A 78 1.63 0.91 -8.36
N VAL A 79 1.13 1.55 -7.30
CA VAL A 79 0.76 0.90 -6.02
C VAL A 79 -0.35 -0.13 -6.19
N ASN A 80 -1.34 0.14 -7.06
CA ASN A 80 -2.42 -0.80 -7.38
C ASN A 80 -2.06 -1.74 -8.55
N GLY A 81 -0.81 -1.74 -9.00
CA GLY A 81 -0.37 -2.47 -10.18
C GLY A 81 -0.09 -3.95 -10.00
N ILE A 82 0.70 -4.48 -10.94
CA ILE A 82 1.05 -5.91 -11.04
C ILE A 82 2.52 -6.22 -10.73
N ALA A 83 3.36 -5.19 -10.63
CA ALA A 83 4.81 -5.32 -10.51
C ALA A 83 5.26 -5.49 -9.04
N ASP A 84 6.57 -5.34 -8.79
CA ASP A 84 7.16 -5.44 -7.46
C ASP A 84 6.68 -4.38 -6.46
N VAL A 85 6.28 -3.20 -6.92
CA VAL A 85 5.84 -2.09 -6.06
C VAL A 85 4.62 -2.49 -5.20
N PRO A 86 3.51 -2.99 -5.76
CA PRO A 86 2.37 -3.50 -4.99
C PRO A 86 2.77 -4.55 -3.95
N ARG A 87 3.66 -5.49 -4.29
CA ARG A 87 4.11 -6.55 -3.36
C ARG A 87 4.78 -5.96 -2.11
N LYS A 88 5.62 -4.95 -2.31
CA LYS A 88 6.29 -4.23 -1.21
C LYS A 88 5.28 -3.50 -0.33
N TRP A 89 4.31 -2.82 -0.94
CA TRP A 89 3.25 -2.13 -0.22
C TRP A 89 2.38 -3.08 0.60
N VAL A 90 1.93 -4.18 0.00
CA VAL A 90 1.18 -5.24 0.67
C VAL A 90 1.96 -5.75 1.87
N SER A 91 3.23 -6.11 1.69
CA SER A 91 4.08 -6.62 2.80
C SER A 91 4.22 -5.64 3.97
N VAL A 92 4.45 -4.35 3.68
CA VAL A 92 4.55 -3.31 4.71
C VAL A 92 3.22 -3.15 5.45
N LEU A 93 2.11 -3.05 4.72
CA LEU A 93 0.79 -2.84 5.30
C LEU A 93 0.31 -4.04 6.11
N GLU A 94 0.51 -5.26 5.63
CA GLU A 94 0.18 -6.49 6.37
C GLU A 94 1.00 -6.59 7.67
N SER A 95 2.28 -6.25 7.63
CA SER A 95 3.14 -6.23 8.81
C SER A 95 2.70 -5.16 9.83
N ALA A 96 2.25 -3.99 9.35
CA ALA A 96 1.84 -2.88 10.18
C ALA A 96 0.44 -3.06 10.78
N THR A 97 -0.49 -3.65 10.03
CA THR A 97 -1.90 -3.87 10.42
C THR A 97 -2.14 -5.25 11.05
N LEU A 98 -1.19 -6.19 10.92
CA LEU A 98 -1.36 -7.61 11.22
C LEU A 98 -2.53 -8.27 10.46
N ARG A 99 -2.96 -7.65 9.34
CA ARG A 99 -3.95 -8.20 8.40
C ARG A 99 -3.22 -9.04 7.34
N GLN A 100 -3.93 -9.98 6.74
CA GLN A 100 -3.44 -10.78 5.61
C GLN A 100 -4.40 -10.63 4.42
N GLY A 101 -3.93 -10.95 3.22
CA GLY A 101 -4.73 -10.93 2.00
C GLY A 101 -4.89 -9.53 1.40
N LEU A 102 -4.00 -8.58 1.72
CA LEU A 102 -4.06 -7.25 1.12
C LEU A 102 -3.65 -7.25 -0.37
N SER A 103 -3.10 -8.36 -0.86
CA SER A 103 -2.86 -8.59 -2.29
C SER A 103 -4.13 -8.49 -3.14
N ASP A 104 -5.29 -8.83 -2.57
CA ASP A 104 -6.57 -8.83 -3.26
C ASP A 104 -7.07 -7.40 -3.57
N LEU A 105 -6.43 -6.39 -2.98
CA LEU A 105 -6.69 -4.97 -3.20
C LEU A 105 -5.81 -4.38 -4.32
N THR A 106 -5.06 -5.22 -5.01
CA THR A 106 -4.15 -4.87 -6.09
C THR A 106 -4.39 -5.74 -7.31
N LEU A 107 -3.76 -5.43 -8.43
CA LEU A 107 -3.84 -6.27 -9.63
C LEU A 107 -2.85 -7.45 -9.60
N LEU A 108 -2.19 -7.76 -8.48
CA LEU A 108 -1.20 -8.84 -8.39
C LEU A 108 -1.72 -10.21 -8.81
N VAL A 109 -3.02 -10.47 -8.70
CA VAL A 109 -3.67 -11.69 -9.21
C VAL A 109 -3.50 -11.86 -10.72
N PHE A 110 -3.27 -10.77 -11.45
CA PHE A 110 -3.07 -10.75 -12.90
C PHE A 110 -1.60 -10.58 -13.29
N ALA A 111 -0.65 -10.67 -12.34
CA ALA A 111 0.76 -10.46 -12.62
C ALA A 111 1.34 -11.43 -13.66
N ASP A 112 0.82 -12.66 -13.71
CA ASP A 112 1.25 -13.66 -14.70
C ASP A 112 0.54 -13.52 -16.06
N LEU A 113 -0.49 -12.67 -16.16
CA LEU A 113 -1.26 -12.47 -17.39
C LEU A 113 -0.83 -11.25 -18.18
N PHE A 114 -0.33 -10.21 -17.51
CA PHE A 114 0.00 -8.94 -18.13
C PHE A 114 1.49 -8.64 -18.01
N SER A 115 2.06 -8.01 -19.04
CA SER A 115 3.42 -7.48 -18.94
C SER A 115 3.45 -6.29 -18.00
N GLU A 116 4.48 -6.21 -17.15
CA GLU A 116 4.73 -5.05 -16.28
C GLU A 116 4.96 -3.75 -17.07
N SER A 117 5.42 -3.89 -18.32
CA SER A 117 5.75 -2.75 -19.17
C SER A 117 4.50 -2.09 -19.76
N HIS A 118 4.38 -0.77 -19.58
CA HIS A 118 3.34 0.09 -20.14
C HIS A 118 1.88 -0.20 -19.71
N LEU A 119 1.65 -1.03 -18.68
CA LEU A 119 0.28 -1.27 -18.17
C LEU A 119 -0.36 -0.01 -17.59
N PHE A 120 0.42 0.81 -16.89
CA PHE A 120 -0.06 2.06 -16.29
C PHE A 120 0.44 3.28 -17.07
N ARG A 121 -0.44 4.29 -17.16
CA ARG A 121 -0.04 5.62 -17.60
C ARG A 121 0.74 6.30 -16.48
N ASN A 122 1.82 6.98 -16.86
CA ASN A 122 2.60 7.81 -15.92
C ASN A 122 1.87 9.11 -15.52
N ALA A 123 0.73 9.40 -16.17
CA ALA A 123 -0.12 10.54 -15.89
C ALA A 123 -1.56 10.09 -15.71
N SER A 124 -2.29 10.76 -14.82
CA SER A 124 -3.71 10.51 -14.60
C SER A 124 -4.50 10.73 -15.89
N ALA A 125 -5.38 9.80 -16.20
CA ALA A 125 -6.31 9.89 -17.31
C ALA A 125 -7.67 9.37 -16.88
N TRP A 126 -8.72 9.96 -17.43
CA TRP A 126 -10.09 9.47 -17.26
C TRP A 126 -10.36 8.35 -18.28
N CYS A 127 -11.25 7.42 -17.94
CA CYS A 127 -11.80 6.53 -18.97
C CYS A 127 -12.49 7.37 -20.06
N PRO A 128 -12.38 6.98 -21.34
CA PRO A 128 -13.09 7.64 -22.42
C PRO A 128 -14.61 7.56 -22.28
#